data_AF-A0A843BXD0-F1
#
_entry.id   AF-A0A843BXD0-F1
#
_cell.length_a   1.000
_cell.length_b   1.000
_cell.length_c   1.000
_cell.angle_alpha   90.00
_cell.angle_beta   90.00
_cell.angle_gamma   90.00
#
_symmetry.space_group_name_H-M   'P 1'
#
loop_
_entity.id
_entity.type
_entity.pdbx_description
1 polymer ?
#
loop_
_entity_poly.entity_id
_entity_poly.type
_entity_poly.pdbx_seq_one_letter_code
_entity_poly.pdbx_strand_id
1 'polypeptide(L)' 'LPIPDDGPVKGAYVTQDELNLLLDDYYQSRGWNSDGIPKKTKLEELNMNALLNIVEEKLGA' A
#
# COMPACT_ATOMS: atom_id res chain seq x y z
N LEU A 1 9.32 -16.78 -4.95
CA LEU A 1 9.34 -18.21 -5.31
C LEU A 1 7.97 -18.55 -5.88
N PRO A 2 7.90 -19.26 -7.01
CA PRO A 2 6.64 -19.74 -7.56
C PRO A 2 5.99 -20.76 -6.62
N ILE A 3 4.68 -20.96 -6.79
CA ILE A 3 3.95 -22.06 -6.15
C ILE A 3 4.63 -23.39 -6.53
N PRO A 4 4.89 -24.31 -5.57
CA PRO A 4 5.51 -25.60 -5.83
C PRO A 4 4.82 -26.42 -6.94
N ASP A 5 5.55 -27.38 -7.50
CA ASP A 5 5.14 -28.17 -8.67
C ASP A 5 4.08 -29.26 -8.39
N ASP A 6 3.07 -28.93 -7.58
CA ASP A 6 1.91 -29.77 -7.31
C ASP A 6 0.59 -28.98 -7.43
N GLY A 7 -0.47 -29.67 -7.84
CA GLY A 7 -1.80 -29.10 -8.01
C GLY A 7 -1.99 -28.22 -9.26
N PRO A 8 -3.21 -27.68 -9.43
CA PRO A 8 -3.64 -26.97 -10.65
C PRO A 8 -3.04 -25.56 -10.83
N VAL A 9 -2.47 -24.98 -9.77
CA VAL A 9 -1.89 -23.62 -9.78
C VAL A 9 -0.36 -23.62 -9.68
N LYS A 10 0.26 -24.78 -9.92
CA LYS A 10 1.72 -24.95 -9.92
C LYS A 10 2.43 -23.92 -10.80
N GLY A 11 3.57 -23.42 -10.35
CA GLY A 11 4.37 -22.44 -11.09
C GLY A 11 3.84 -21.01 -11.06
N ALA A 12 2.64 -20.76 -10.52
CA ALA A 12 2.11 -19.40 -10.40
C ALA A 12 3.03 -18.55 -9.52
N TYR A 13 3.28 -17.33 -9.95
CA TYR A 13 4.19 -16.41 -9.29
C TYR A 13 3.76 -14.99 -9.61
N VAL A 14 3.75 -14.13 -8.61
CA VAL A 14 3.57 -12.68 -8.79
C VAL A 14 4.96 -12.07 -8.84
N THR A 15 5.27 -11.42 -9.96
CA THR A 15 6.52 -10.68 -10.13
C THR A 15 6.54 -9.44 -9.24
N GLN A 16 7.74 -8.89 -9.02
CA GLN A 16 7.85 -7.64 -8.25
C GLN A 16 7.12 -6.49 -8.93
N ASP A 17 7.15 -6.42 -10.27
CA ASP A 17 6.48 -5.34 -11.01
C ASP A 17 4.96 -5.45 -10.95
N GLU A 18 4.41 -6.66 -11.06
CA GLU A 18 2.97 -6.90 -10.86
C GLU A 18 2.55 -6.56 -9.43
N LEU A 19 3.36 -6.93 -8.44
CA LEU A 19 3.10 -6.58 -7.05
C LEU A 19 3.12 -5.05 -6.83
N ASN A 20 4.11 -4.36 -7.40
CA ASN A 20 4.23 -2.91 -7.28
C ASN A 20 3.04 -2.20 -7.92
N LEU A 21 2.62 -2.64 -9.11
CA LEU A 21 1.43 -2.12 -9.78
C LEU A 21 0.18 -2.27 -8.92
N LEU A 22 -0.06 -3.46 -8.36
CA LEU A 22 -1.19 -3.72 -7.48
C LEU A 22 -1.11 -2.90 -6.18
N LEU A 23 0.10 -2.68 -5.66
CA LEU A 23 0.33 -1.91 -4.44
C LEU A 23 0.08 -0.42 -4.64
N ASP A 24 0.50 0.14 -5.77
CA ASP A 24 0.25 1.54 -6.13
C ASP A 24 -1.25 1.82 -6.23
N ASP A 25 -1.99 0.96 -6.94
CA ASP A 25 -3.45 1.04 -7.05
C ASP A 25 -4.12 0.92 -5.67
N TYR A 26 -3.62 0.00 -4.83
CA TYR A 26 -4.11 -0.16 -3.47
C TYR A 26 -3.91 1.12 -2.64
N TYR A 27 -2.71 1.68 -2.61
CA TYR A 27 -2.42 2.92 -1.88
C TYR A 27 -3.25 4.10 -2.41
N GLN A 28 -3.38 4.24 -3.72
CA GLN A 28 -4.21 5.28 -4.33
C GLN A 28 -5.67 5.16 -3.88
N SER A 29 -6.24 3.95 -3.95
CA SER A 29 -7.63 3.69 -3.54
C SER A 29 -7.90 4.00 -2.05
N ARG A 30 -6.87 3.87 -1.21
CA ARG A 30 -6.93 4.18 0.22
C ARG A 30 -6.62 5.63 0.54
N GLY A 31 -6.27 6.46 -0.45
CA GLY A 31 -5.87 7.84 -0.25
C GLY A 31 -4.49 7.97 0.40
N TRP A 32 -3.59 7.04 0.13
CA TRP A 32 -2.21 7.02 0.61
C TRP A 32 -1.27 7.50 -0.51
N ASN A 33 -0.01 7.76 -0.18
CA ASN A 33 1.05 7.97 -1.16
C ASN A 33 1.75 6.64 -1.53
N SER A 34 2.67 6.68 -2.48
CA SER A 34 3.46 5.51 -2.93
C SER A 34 4.34 4.89 -1.84
N ASP A 35 4.63 5.63 -0.77
CA ASP A 35 5.40 5.13 0.38
C ASP A 35 4.52 4.46 1.44
N GLY A 36 3.23 4.29 1.17
CA GLY A 36 2.27 3.70 2.09
C GLY A 36 1.86 4.62 3.25
N ILE A 37 2.07 5.93 3.12
CA ILE A 37 1.69 6.92 4.13
C ILE A 37 0.31 7.51 3.78
N PRO A 38 -0.68 7.46 4.68
CA PRO A 38 -1.97 8.12 4.47
C PRO A 38 -1.83 9.62 4.24
N LYS A 39 -2.58 10.17 3.27
CA LYS A 39 -2.67 11.63 3.11
C LYS A 39 -3.40 12.26 4.29
N LYS A 40 -3.04 13.49 4.64
CA LYS A 40 -3.71 14.27 5.71
C LYS A 40 -5.23 14.31 5.52
N THR A 41 -5.68 14.55 4.29
CA THR A 41 -7.10 14.57 3.92
C THR A 41 -7.84 13.27 4.24
N LYS A 42 -7.17 12.11 4.13
CA LYS A 42 -7.77 10.82 4.49
C LYS A 42 -7.91 10.67 6.01
N LEU A 43 -6.96 11.17 6.80
CA LEU A 43 -7.07 11.16 8.26
C LEU A 43 -8.18 12.11 8.73
N GLU A 44 -8.32 13.27 8.11
CA GLU A 44 -9.40 14.23 8.39
C GLU A 44 -10.77 13.61 8.07
N GLU A 45 -10.93 12.98 6.90
CA GLU A 45 -12.15 12.27 6.48
C GLU A 45 -12.59 11.21 7.49
N LEU A 46 -11.61 10.50 8.08
CA LEU A 46 -11.85 9.43 9.05
C LEU A 46 -11.90 9.92 10.50
N ASN A 47 -11.82 11.23 10.76
CA ASN A 47 -11.77 11.82 12.10
C ASN A 47 -10.59 11.31 12.95
N MET A 48 -9.44 11.05 12.32
CA MET A 48 -8.21 10.54 12.95
C MET A 48 -7.15 11.64 13.13
N ASN A 49 -7.58 12.88 13.36
CA ASN A 49 -6.70 14.07 13.44
C ASN A 49 -5.58 13.93 14.49
N ALA A 50 -5.77 13.12 15.53
CA ALA A 50 -4.76 12.83 16.54
C ALA A 50 -3.48 12.15 15.98
N LEU A 51 -3.52 11.64 14.75
CA LEU A 51 -2.38 10.99 14.09
C LEU A 51 -1.64 11.89 13.09
N LEU A 52 -2.09 13.14 12.88
CA LEU A 52 -1.52 14.02 11.86
C LEU A 52 -0.02 14.29 12.07
N ASN A 53 0.40 14.48 13.33
CA ASN A 53 1.80 14.72 13.67
C ASN A 53 2.72 13.54 13.28
N ILE A 54 2.25 12.29 13.43
CA ILE A 54 3.02 11.09 13.04
C ILE A 54 3.20 11.05 11.52
N VAL A 55 2.17 11.44 10.77
CA VAL A 55 2.24 11.50 9.31
C VAL A 55 3.15 12.64 8.85
N GLU A 56 3.07 13.81 9.49
CA GLU A 56 3.93 14.96 9.18
C GLU A 56 5.41 14.64 9.39
N GLU A 57 5.75 14.02 10.53
CA GLU A 57 7.12 13.57 10.82
C GLU A 57 7.65 12.63 9.74
N LYS A 58 6.83 11.67 9.28
CA LYS A 58 7.20 10.72 8.22
C LYS A 58 7.36 11.36 6.85
N LEU A 59 6.68 12.48 6.60
CA LEU A 59 6.80 13.24 5.36
C LEU A 59 7.94 14.27 5.40
N GLY A 60 8.62 14.42 6.56
CA GLY A 60 9.66 15.43 6.76
C GLY A 60 9.13 16.87 6.75
N ALA A 61 7.87 17.05 7.15
CA ALA A 61 7.15 18.32 7.15
C ALA A 61 7.05 18.95 8.55
#